data_AF-A0A524IIJ0-F1
#
_entry.id   AF-A0A524IIJ0-F1
#
_cell.length_a   1.000
_cell.length_b   1.000
_cell.length_c   1.000
_cell.angle_alpha   90.00
_cell.angle_beta   90.00
_cell.angle_gamma   90.00
#
_symmetry.space_group_name_H-M   'P 1'
#
loop_
_entity.id
_entity.type
_entity.pdbx_description
1 polymer ?
#
loop_
_entity_poly.entity_id
_entity_poly.type
_entity_poly.pdbx_seq_one_letter_code
_entity_poly.pdbx_strand_id
1 'polypeptide(L)'
;MATPDFLSPTDTFIHRHLGPTDADVREMLITLGLQSLEELSDATVPADIRLRKELDLPLHRGEQAVLQEIRTIAAENQIYRSLIGTGYHDCITPGVIQRN
;
A
#
# COMPACT_ATOMS: atom_id res chain seq x y z
N MET A 1 1.33 -19.47 17.20
CA MET A 1 2.28 -20.34 16.47
C MET A 1 2.50 -19.70 15.12
N ALA A 2 3.75 -19.36 14.75
CA ALA A 2 4.04 -18.80 13.44
C ALA A 2 3.68 -19.82 12.36
N THR A 3 2.97 -19.37 11.31
CA THR A 3 2.64 -20.18 10.14
C THR A 3 3.96 -20.64 9.50
N PRO A 4 4.15 -21.95 9.24
CA PRO A 4 5.36 -22.42 8.58
C PRO A 4 5.46 -21.80 7.17
N ASP A 5 6.67 -21.52 6.71
CA ASP A 5 6.94 -20.68 5.53
C ASP A 5 6.22 -21.14 4.24
N PHE A 6 6.07 -22.45 4.05
CA PHE A 6 5.36 -23.01 2.90
C PHE A 6 3.83 -22.83 2.94
N LEU A 7 3.27 -22.37 4.06
CA LEU A 7 1.87 -21.95 4.21
C LEU A 7 1.73 -20.42 4.24
N SER A 8 2.81 -19.68 4.02
CA SER A 8 2.77 -18.22 3.92
C SER A 8 1.86 -17.80 2.75
N PRO A 9 1.04 -16.75 2.91
CA PRO A 9 0.23 -16.22 1.82
C PRO A 9 1.08 -15.81 0.62
N THR A 10 0.73 -16.28 -0.56
CA THR A 10 1.38 -15.89 -1.82
C THR A 10 0.87 -14.56 -2.36
N ASP A 11 -0.35 -14.14 -1.97
CA ASP A 11 -0.91 -12.81 -2.24
C ASP A 11 -0.21 -11.76 -1.38
N THR A 12 0.93 -11.27 -1.84
CA THR A 12 1.67 -10.16 -1.24
C THR A 12 1.65 -8.96 -2.18
N PHE A 13 1.35 -7.77 -1.64
CA PHE A 13 1.19 -6.57 -2.45
C PHE A 13 2.51 -5.93 -2.88
N ILE A 14 3.57 -6.09 -2.09
CA ILE A 14 4.86 -5.39 -2.26
C ILE A 14 5.44 -5.63 -3.66
N HIS A 15 5.41 -6.87 -4.16
CA HIS A 15 5.95 -7.21 -5.48
C HIS A 15 5.10 -6.69 -6.66
N ARG A 16 3.84 -6.32 -6.44
CA ARG A 16 3.00 -5.65 -7.45
C ARG A 16 3.13 -4.13 -7.39
N HIS A 17 3.56 -3.60 -6.25
CA HIS A 17 3.69 -2.17 -6.00
C HIS A 17 5.08 -1.62 -6.37
N LEU A 18 6.14 -2.37 -6.01
CA LEU A 18 7.51 -2.02 -6.36
C LEU A 18 7.84 -2.56 -7.75
N GLY A 19 8.16 -1.65 -8.68
CA GLY A 19 8.55 -2.02 -10.04
C GLY A 19 9.92 -2.69 -10.14
N PRO A 20 10.98 -2.14 -9.53
CA PRO A 20 12.32 -2.73 -9.60
C PRO A 20 12.39 -4.09 -8.91
N THR A 21 12.98 -5.06 -9.60
CA THR A 21 13.37 -6.34 -9.02
C THR A 21 14.68 -6.22 -8.25
N ASP A 22 15.04 -7.22 -7.46
CA ASP A 22 16.33 -7.27 -6.77
C ASP A 22 17.53 -7.22 -7.74
N ALA A 23 17.36 -7.65 -9.00
CA ALA A 23 18.38 -7.49 -10.03
C ALA A 23 18.51 -6.02 -10.46
N ASP A 24 17.38 -5.36 -10.74
CA ASP A 24 17.35 -3.95 -11.12
C ASP A 24 17.90 -3.06 -10.01
N VAL A 25 17.53 -3.33 -8.74
CA VAL A 25 18.05 -2.61 -7.58
C VAL A 25 19.57 -2.71 -7.49
N ARG A 26 20.13 -3.89 -7.72
CA ARG A 26 21.59 -4.08 -7.73
C ARG A 26 22.26 -3.30 -8.86
N GLU A 27 21.69 -3.33 -10.07
CA GLU A 27 22.23 -2.58 -11.22
C GLU A 27 22.21 -1.06 -10.97
N MET A 28 21.11 -0.56 -10.41
CA MET A 28 20.99 0.86 -10.04
C MET A 28 22.01 1.25 -8.97
N LEU A 29 22.21 0.43 -7.93
CA LEU A 29 23.20 0.69 -6.88
C LEU A 29 24.63 0.69 -7.42
N ILE A 30 24.97 -0.24 -8.32
CA ILE A 30 26.27 -0.26 -9.00
C ILE A 30 26.50 1.04 -9.78
N THR A 31 25.48 1.52 -10.49
CA THR A 31 25.55 2.78 -11.24
C THR A 31 25.82 3.97 -10.33
N LEU A 32 25.29 3.96 -9.10
CA LEU A 32 25.53 4.97 -8.08
C LEU A 32 26.84 4.77 -7.31
N GLY A 33 27.54 3.65 -7.51
CA GLY A 33 28.76 3.30 -6.77
C GLY A 33 28.50 2.89 -5.32
N LEU A 34 27.29 2.41 -5.01
CA LEU A 34 26.85 2.01 -3.67
C LEU A 34 26.66 0.49 -3.58
N GLN A 35 26.74 -0.06 -2.37
CA GLN A 35 26.67 -1.50 -2.09
C GLN A 35 25.29 -1.94 -1.59
N SER A 36 24.49 -1.05 -1.02
CA SER A 36 23.14 -1.38 -0.53
C SER A 36 22.17 -0.19 -0.48
N LEU A 37 20.89 -0.49 -0.27
CA LEU A 37 19.85 0.51 -0.03
C LEU A 37 20.04 1.22 1.32
N GLU A 38 20.61 0.55 2.31
CA GLU A 38 20.98 1.14 3.60
C GLU A 38 22.06 2.20 3.42
N GLU A 39 23.12 1.89 2.65
CA GLU A 39 24.20 2.85 2.36
C GLU A 39 23.66 4.07 1.61
N LEU A 40 22.78 3.85 0.63
CA LEU A 40 22.07 4.95 -0.06
C LEU A 40 21.26 5.81 0.92
N SER A 41 20.56 5.18 1.86
CA SER A 41 19.76 5.89 2.86
C SER A 41 20.64 6.70 3.82
N ASP A 42 21.77 6.16 4.26
CA ASP A 42 22.73 6.82 5.15
C ASP A 42 23.41 8.03 4.48
N ALA A 43 23.73 7.91 3.19
CA ALA A 43 24.33 9.00 2.42
C ALA A 43 23.34 10.14 2.12
N THR A 44 22.03 9.87 2.17
CA THR A 44 20.98 10.80 1.74
C THR A 44 20.23 11.46 2.89
N VAL A 45 19.90 10.71 3.95
CA VAL A 45 19.06 11.19 5.06
C VAL A 45 19.91 11.47 6.30
N PRO A 46 19.94 12.71 6.81
CA PRO A 46 20.66 13.04 8.05
C PRO A 46 20.24 12.16 9.24
N ALA A 47 21.23 11.65 9.96
CA ALA A 47 21.01 10.65 11.02
C ALA A 47 20.30 11.20 12.27
N ASP A 48 20.28 12.52 12.45
CA ASP A 48 19.62 13.22 13.56
C ASP A 48 18.09 13.27 13.41
N ILE A 49 17.59 13.23 12.17
CA ILE A 49 16.14 13.22 11.88
C ILE A 49 15.60 11.82 11.54
N ARG A 50 16.48 10.81 11.37
CA ARG A 50 16.07 9.46 11.01
C ARG A 50 15.39 8.73 12.17
N LEU A 51 14.27 8.07 11.88
CA LEU A 51 13.57 7.23 12.84
C LEU A 51 14.45 6.01 13.21
N ARG A 52 14.70 5.82 14.51
CA ARG A 52 15.59 4.76 15.05
C ARG A 52 14.87 3.48 15.47
N LYS A 53 13.59 3.38 15.14
CA LYS A 53 12.74 2.24 15.46
C LYS A 53 11.90 1.90 14.25
N GLU A 54 11.42 0.66 14.20
CA GLU A 54 10.43 0.24 13.22
C GLU A 54 9.11 1.01 13.43
N LEU A 55 8.32 1.07 12.36
CA LEU A 55 6.97 1.60 12.42
C LEU A 55 6.10 0.62 13.22
N ASP A 56 5.31 1.16 14.14
CA ASP A 56 4.33 0.40 14.91
C ASP A 56 3.05 0.28 14.09
N LEU A 57 3.03 -0.69 13.16
CA LEU A 57 1.93 -0.96 12.24
C LEU A 57 1.49 -2.43 12.33
N PRO A 58 0.21 -2.73 12.04
CA PRO A 58 -0.24 -4.11 11.90
C PRO A 58 0.53 -4.85 10.80
N LEU A 59 0.56 -6.18 10.90
CA LEU A 59 1.16 -7.01 9.87
C LEU A 59 0.51 -6.75 8.51
N HIS A 60 1.32 -6.76 7.46
CA HIS A 60 0.83 -6.64 6.09
C HIS A 60 -0.23 -7.71 5.78
N ARG A 61 -1.10 -7.38 4.84
CA ARG A 61 -2.18 -8.25 4.37
C ARG A 61 -2.14 -8.35 2.85
N GLY A 62 -2.61 -9.48 2.33
CA GLY A 62 -2.81 -9.64 0.89
C GLY A 62 -3.90 -8.73 0.35
N GLU A 63 -3.86 -8.46 -0.96
CA GLU A 63 -4.78 -7.54 -1.62
C GLU A 63 -6.23 -7.99 -1.49
N GLN A 64 -6.49 -9.29 -1.63
CA GLN A 64 -7.84 -9.84 -1.49
C GLN A 64 -8.37 -9.69 -0.06
N ALA A 65 -7.50 -9.92 0.93
CA ALA A 65 -7.87 -9.81 2.34
C ALA A 65 -8.18 -8.37 2.74
N VAL A 66 -7.45 -7.38 2.19
CA VAL A 66 -7.71 -5.96 2.42
C VAL A 66 -9.03 -5.54 1.78
N LEU A 67 -9.29 -5.92 0.52
CA LEU A 67 -10.56 -5.62 -0.14
C LEU A 67 -11.76 -6.20 0.61
N GLN A 68 -11.62 -7.41 1.16
CA GLN A 68 -12.68 -8.03 1.95
C GLN A 68 -12.96 -7.27 3.26
N GLU A 69 -11.92 -6.86 3.97
CA GLU A 69 -12.09 -6.06 5.20
C GLU A 69 -12.73 -4.71 4.91
N ILE A 70 -12.25 -3.99 3.89
CA ILE A 70 -12.80 -2.68 3.53
C ILE A 70 -14.28 -2.83 3.14
N ARG A 71 -14.66 -3.92 2.45
CA ARG A 71 -16.08 -4.22 2.18
C ARG A 71 -16.89 -4.46 3.44
N THR A 72 -16.34 -5.16 4.42
CA THR A 72 -17.00 -5.38 5.72
C THR A 72 -17.24 -4.06 6.43
N ILE A 73 -16.24 -3.19 6.53
CA ILE A 73 -16.37 -1.86 7.14
C ILE A 73 -17.37 -1.01 6.35
N ALA A 74 -17.29 -1.00 5.02
CA ALA A 74 -18.20 -0.22 4.17
C ALA A 74 -19.66 -0.67 4.29
N ALA A 75 -19.92 -1.94 4.61
CA ALA A 75 -21.27 -2.48 4.80
C ALA A 75 -21.95 -1.95 6.08
N GLU A 76 -21.21 -1.35 7.00
CA GLU A 76 -21.77 -0.68 8.19
C GLU A 76 -22.41 0.67 7.85
N ASN A 77 -22.09 1.26 6.68
CA ASN A 77 -22.69 2.51 6.23
C ASN A 77 -24.16 2.34 5.84
N GLN A 78 -24.98 3.33 6.16
CA GLN A 78 -26.39 3.37 5.78
C GLN A 78 -26.60 4.36 4.63
N ILE A 79 -26.96 3.83 3.46
CA ILE A 79 -27.21 4.63 2.26
C ILE A 79 -28.68 5.09 2.27
N TYR A 80 -28.90 6.35 2.63
CA TYR A 80 -30.22 6.98 2.60
C TYR A 80 -30.43 7.82 1.34
N ARG A 81 -31.71 8.08 1.02
CA ARG A 81 -32.08 9.17 0.12
C ARG A 81 -31.95 10.49 0.87
N SER A 82 -30.76 11.07 0.80
CA SER A 82 -30.40 12.30 1.51
C SER A 82 -30.86 13.53 0.73
N LEU A 83 -31.84 14.26 1.27
CA LEU A 83 -32.34 15.53 0.73
C LEU A 83 -31.89 16.74 1.57
N ILE A 84 -30.74 16.62 2.22
CA ILE A 84 -30.17 17.64 3.11
C ILE A 84 -29.82 18.92 2.32
N GLY A 85 -29.31 18.75 1.09
CA GLY A 85 -28.86 19.85 0.25
C GLY A 85 -27.54 20.42 0.73
N THR A 86 -27.49 21.72 1.05
CA THR A 86 -26.29 22.40 1.57
C THR A 86 -25.04 22.26 0.68
N GLY A 87 -25.23 22.19 -0.65
CA GLY A 87 -24.14 22.11 -1.62
C GLY A 87 -23.83 20.70 -2.13
N TYR A 88 -24.49 19.66 -1.61
CA TYR A 88 -24.41 18.30 -2.15
C TYR A 88 -25.79 17.80 -2.59
N HIS A 89 -25.88 17.38 -3.85
CA HIS A 89 -27.10 16.86 -4.46
C HIS A 89 -26.76 15.56 -5.21
N ASP A 90 -27.50 14.50 -4.91
CA ASP A 90 -27.29 13.20 -5.57
C ASP A 90 -27.59 13.28 -7.07
N CYS A 91 -26.90 12.47 -7.87
CA CYS A 91 -27.06 12.47 -9.32
C CYS A 91 -26.84 11.07 -9.92
N ILE A 92 -27.37 10.88 -11.14
CA ILE A 92 -27.11 9.67 -11.90
C ILE A 92 -25.78 9.85 -12.63
N THR A 93 -24.71 9.28 -12.08
CA THR A 93 -23.41 9.22 -12.78
C THR A 93 -23.53 8.30 -14.00
N PRO A 94 -23.33 8.79 -15.24
CA PRO A 94 -23.43 7.94 -16.42
C PRO A 94 -22.38 6.82 -16.38
N GLY A 95 -22.81 5.55 -16.48
CA GLY A 95 -21.92 4.40 -16.28
C GLY A 95 -20.72 4.34 -17.25
N VAL A 96 -20.86 4.88 -18.46
CA VAL A 96 -19.75 4.99 -19.42
C VAL A 96 -18.67 5.97 -18.96
N ILE A 97 -19.05 7.03 -18.25
CA ILE A 97 -18.13 8.03 -17.68
C ILE A 97 -17.48 7.47 -16.41
N GLN A 98 -18.22 6.70 -15.62
CA GLN A 98 -17.68 6.12 -14.39
C GLN A 98 -16.59 5.06 -14.64
N ARG A 99 -16.76 4.25 -15.69
CA ARG A 99 -15.92 3.06 -15.93
C ARG A 99 -14.67 3.32 -16.76
N ASN A 100 -14.77 4.15 -17.80
CA ASN A 100 -13.70 4.34 -18.79
C ASN A 100 -12.87 5.58 -18.46
#